data_AF-A0A246GKX2-F1
#
_entry.id   AF-A0A246GKX2-F1
#
_cell.length_a   1.000
_cell.length_b   1.000
_cell.length_c   1.000
_cell.angle_alpha   90.00
_cell.angle_beta   90.00
_cell.angle_gamma   90.00
#
_symmetry.space_group_name_H-M   'P 1'
#
loop_
_entity.id
_entity.type
_entity.pdbx_description
1 polymer ?
#
loop_
_entity_poly.entity_id
_entity_poly.type
_entity_poly.pdbx_seq_one_letter_code
_entity_poly.pdbx_strand_id
1 'polypeptide(L)'
;MKKISLILILSVMLFAKASAQNLKNDCEFYKTTTYLLSSLQTVDSVLKSDNKSTDLTKEIPSLKANNSRIQKSYNILKLKYAKDKDFVEFENWCLFSNKIEAMLNKNDQTLEFGLYLVKDGIVYFLNTKY
;
A
#
# COMPACT_ATOMS: atom_id res chain seq x y z
N MET A 1 11.00 30.82 29.84
CA MET A 1 11.40 29.57 29.14
C MET A 1 10.24 28.88 28.40
N LYS A 2 9.30 29.60 27.76
CA LYS A 2 8.14 29.00 27.06
C LYS A 2 8.23 29.01 25.53
N LYS A 3 9.25 29.65 24.94
CA LYS A 3 9.37 29.80 23.47
C LYS A 3 10.24 28.73 22.79
N ILE A 4 11.07 28.00 23.55
CA ILE A 4 11.97 26.96 22.99
C ILE A 4 11.18 25.69 22.61
N SER A 5 10.14 25.34 23.37
CA SER A 5 9.30 24.16 23.08
C SER A 5 8.46 24.30 21.80
N LEU A 6 8.11 25.53 21.39
CA LEU A 6 7.33 25.77 20.18
C LEU A 6 8.15 25.56 18.90
N ILE A 7 9.46 25.89 18.95
CA ILE A 7 10.40 25.70 17.83
C ILE A 7 10.69 24.21 17.60
N LEU A 8 10.70 23.39 18.66
CA LEU A 8 10.88 21.95 18.56
C LEU A 8 9.67 21.21 17.95
N ILE A 9 8.46 21.76 18.07
CA ILE A 9 7.25 21.17 17.47
C ILE A 9 7.16 21.53 15.97
N LEU A 10 7.64 22.72 15.60
CA LEU A 10 7.73 23.16 14.20
C LEU A 10 8.80 22.41 13.40
N SER A 11 9.89 21.95 14.03
CA SER A 11 10.90 21.15 13.33
C SER A 11 10.43 19.73 12.99
N VAL A 12 9.48 19.15 13.75
CA VAL A 12 8.94 17.80 13.49
C VAL A 12 8.12 17.75 12.19
N MET A 13 7.56 18.88 11.73
CA MET A 13 6.78 18.93 10.48
C MET A 13 7.64 19.01 9.21
N LEU A 14 8.92 19.39 9.32
CA LEU A 14 9.82 19.49 8.17
C LEU A 14 10.37 18.12 7.74
N PHE A 15 10.53 17.19 8.69
CA PHE A 15 11.07 15.85 8.40
C PHE A 15 10.07 14.93 7.70
N ALA A 16 8.78 15.00 8.04
CA ALA A 16 7.76 14.15 7.42
C ALA A 16 7.71 14.32 5.89
N LYS A 17 7.77 15.57 5.40
CA LYS A 17 7.83 15.86 3.97
C LYS A 17 9.06 15.23 3.28
N ALA A 18 10.24 15.38 3.87
CA ALA A 18 11.47 14.81 3.32
C ALA A 18 11.48 13.28 3.36
N SER A 19 11.00 12.67 4.45
CA SER A 19 10.87 11.22 4.60
C SER A 19 9.92 10.61 3.55
N ALA A 20 8.73 11.20 3.38
CA ALA A 20 7.80 10.77 2.35
C ALA A 20 8.41 10.87 0.94
N GLN A 21 9.14 11.94 0.65
CA GLN A 21 9.82 12.09 -0.64
C GLN A 21 10.94 11.06 -0.84
N ASN A 22 11.70 10.75 0.21
CA ASN A 22 12.74 9.72 0.16
C ASN A 22 12.15 8.32 -0.06
N LEU A 23 11.04 8.00 0.59
CA LEU A 23 10.30 6.76 0.36
C LEU A 23 9.80 6.68 -1.09
N LYS A 24 9.19 7.75 -1.60
CA LYS A 24 8.75 7.83 -3.01
C LYS A 24 9.87 7.65 -4.01
N ASN A 25 11.07 8.14 -3.69
CA ASN A 25 12.21 8.05 -4.59
C ASN A 25 12.89 6.67 -4.54
N ASP A 26 12.50 5.78 -3.62
CA ASP A 26 13.09 4.44 -3.52
C ASP A 26 12.53 3.51 -4.61
N CYS A 27 13.43 2.79 -5.30
CA CYS A 27 13.07 1.85 -6.34
C CYS A 27 12.14 0.72 -5.84
N GLU A 28 12.34 0.25 -4.61
CA GLU A 28 11.49 -0.80 -4.02
C GLU A 28 10.08 -0.29 -3.73
N PHE A 29 9.90 1.01 -3.48
CA PHE A 29 8.58 1.61 -3.32
C PHE A 29 7.79 1.54 -4.63
N TYR A 30 8.40 1.92 -5.76
CA TYR A 30 7.76 1.80 -7.09
C TYR A 30 7.44 0.36 -7.46
N LYS A 31 8.33 -0.59 -7.17
CA LYS A 31 8.07 -2.02 -7.39
C LYS A 31 6.85 -2.47 -6.58
N THR A 32 6.85 -2.17 -5.27
CA THR A 32 5.77 -2.59 -4.37
C THR A 32 4.42 -2.01 -4.80
N THR A 33 4.38 -0.71 -5.09
CA THR A 33 3.15 -0.02 -5.53
C THR A 33 2.66 -0.55 -6.88
N THR A 34 3.55 -0.87 -7.81
CA THR A 34 3.18 -1.53 -9.09
C THR A 34 2.51 -2.88 -8.85
N TYR A 35 3.10 -3.72 -7.98
CA TYR A 35 2.50 -5.03 -7.65
C TYR A 35 1.18 -4.89 -6.88
N LEU A 36 1.05 -3.90 -6.00
CA LEU A 36 -0.20 -3.58 -5.33
C LEU A 36 -1.28 -3.22 -6.35
N LEU A 37 -1.02 -2.23 -7.21
CA LEU A 37 -1.98 -1.79 -8.23
C LEU A 37 -2.36 -2.92 -9.19
N SER A 38 -1.40 -3.77 -9.59
CA SER A 38 -1.67 -4.96 -10.40
C SER A 38 -2.61 -5.94 -9.68
N SER A 39 -2.38 -6.23 -8.40
CA SER A 39 -3.28 -7.08 -7.60
C SER A 39 -4.67 -6.47 -7.47
N LEU A 40 -4.78 -5.16 -7.21
CA LEU A 40 -6.06 -4.47 -7.13
C LEU A 40 -6.83 -4.57 -8.45
N GLN A 41 -6.14 -4.39 -9.59
CA GLN A 41 -6.74 -4.51 -10.92
C GLN A 41 -7.20 -5.94 -11.23
N THR A 42 -6.40 -6.93 -10.86
CA THR A 42 -6.79 -8.35 -10.97
C THR A 42 -8.07 -8.62 -10.19
N VAL A 43 -8.15 -8.14 -8.95
CA VAL A 43 -9.36 -8.31 -8.12
C VAL A 43 -10.55 -7.57 -8.71
N ASP A 44 -10.40 -6.32 -9.12
CA ASP A 44 -11.46 -5.54 -9.77
C ASP A 44 -12.03 -6.29 -10.98
N SER A 45 -11.18 -6.97 -11.74
CA SER A 45 -11.58 -7.77 -12.91
C SER A 45 -12.38 -9.01 -12.50
N VAL A 46 -11.97 -9.70 -11.44
CA VAL A 46 -12.73 -10.85 -10.88
C VAL A 46 -14.09 -10.39 -10.35
N LEU A 47 -14.15 -9.27 -9.63
CA LEU A 47 -15.40 -8.77 -9.03
C LEU A 47 -16.43 -8.32 -10.07
N LYS A 48 -15.97 -7.83 -11.23
CA LYS A 48 -16.81 -7.42 -12.37
C LYS A 48 -17.14 -8.57 -13.32
N SER A 49 -16.56 -9.76 -13.14
CA SER A 49 -16.82 -10.91 -14.01
C SER A 49 -18.20 -11.53 -13.74
N ASP A 50 -18.85 -11.96 -14.81
CA ASP A 50 -20.07 -12.77 -14.76
C ASP A 50 -19.82 -14.16 -14.15
N ASN A 51 -18.57 -14.65 -14.21
CA ASN A 51 -18.16 -15.95 -13.68
C ASN A 51 -17.00 -15.81 -12.67
N LYS A 52 -17.29 -15.09 -11.57
CA LYS A 52 -16.35 -14.76 -10.50
C LYS A 52 -15.53 -15.95 -10.00
N SER A 53 -16.17 -17.12 -9.79
CA SER A 53 -15.48 -18.31 -9.26
C SER A 53 -14.43 -18.86 -10.22
N THR A 54 -14.72 -18.86 -11.52
CA THR A 54 -13.80 -19.38 -12.54
C THR A 54 -12.63 -18.43 -12.73
N ASP A 55 -12.90 -17.12 -12.80
CA ASP A 55 -11.84 -16.14 -13.01
C ASP A 55 -10.98 -15.95 -11.75
N LEU A 56 -11.57 -16.06 -10.55
CA LEU A 56 -10.81 -16.14 -9.30
C LEU A 56 -9.79 -17.27 -9.35
N THR A 57 -10.22 -18.47 -9.74
CA THR A 57 -9.34 -19.65 -9.79
C THR A 57 -8.14 -19.44 -10.73
N LYS A 58 -8.35 -18.76 -11.86
CA LYS A 58 -7.27 -18.42 -12.82
C LYS A 58 -6.31 -17.37 -12.28
N GLU A 59 -6.82 -16.41 -11.51
CA GLU A 59 -6.06 -15.25 -11.05
C GLU A 59 -5.32 -15.47 -9.71
N ILE A 60 -5.72 -16.48 -8.91
CA ILE A 60 -5.07 -16.83 -7.63
C ILE A 60 -3.53 -16.95 -7.76
N PRO A 61 -2.96 -17.66 -8.75
CA PRO A 61 -1.51 -17.75 -8.90
C PRO A 61 -0.84 -16.38 -9.09
N SER A 62 -1.47 -15.49 -9.87
CA SER A 62 -0.99 -14.12 -10.09
C SER A 62 -1.02 -13.30 -8.80
N LEU A 63 -2.12 -13.37 -8.05
CA LEU A 63 -2.26 -12.71 -6.74
C LEU A 63 -1.21 -13.19 -5.74
N LYS A 64 -0.93 -14.50 -5.68
CA LYS A 64 0.12 -15.08 -4.82
C LYS A 64 1.52 -14.61 -5.22
N ALA A 65 1.80 -14.59 -6.52
CA ALA A 65 3.09 -14.12 -7.02
C ALA A 65 3.30 -12.63 -6.70
N ASN A 66 2.29 -11.79 -6.93
CA ASN A 66 2.33 -10.38 -6.59
C ASN A 66 2.46 -10.18 -5.08
N ASN A 67 1.71 -10.91 -4.25
CA ASN A 67 1.83 -10.79 -2.80
C ASN A 67 3.23 -11.15 -2.30
N SER A 68 3.83 -12.21 -2.85
CA SER A 68 5.22 -12.58 -2.52
C SER A 68 6.22 -11.47 -2.88
N ARG A 69 6.03 -10.82 -4.04
CA ARG A 69 6.87 -9.69 -4.47
C ARG A 69 6.65 -8.45 -3.60
N ILE A 70 5.41 -8.16 -3.24
CA ILE A 70 5.04 -7.08 -2.31
C ILE A 70 5.75 -7.29 -0.98
N GLN A 71 5.64 -8.48 -0.37
CA GLN A 71 6.27 -8.76 0.93
C GLN A 71 7.80 -8.66 0.87
N LYS A 72 8.43 -9.11 -0.22
CA LYS A 72 9.87 -8.97 -0.41
C LYS A 72 10.30 -7.49 -0.42
N SER A 73 9.67 -6.66 -1.24
CA SER A 73 10.02 -5.24 -1.35
C SER A 73 9.62 -4.44 -0.10
N TYR A 74 8.47 -4.75 0.51
CA TYR A 74 8.03 -4.19 1.80
C TYR A 74 9.08 -4.43 2.90
N ASN A 75 9.63 -5.64 3.02
CA ASN A 75 10.64 -5.93 4.04
C ASN A 75 11.92 -5.10 3.85
N ILE A 76 12.32 -4.84 2.61
CA ILE A 76 13.48 -3.96 2.31
C ILE A 76 13.19 -2.52 2.74
N LEU A 77 12.00 -2.01 2.43
CA LEU A 77 11.61 -0.64 2.79
C LEU A 77 11.41 -0.48 4.30
N LYS A 78 10.87 -1.50 4.98
CA LYS A 78 10.69 -1.51 6.43
C LYS A 78 12.02 -1.33 7.16
N LEU A 79 13.09 -1.96 6.70
CA LEU A 79 14.42 -1.80 7.29
C LEU A 79 14.93 -0.35 7.21
N LYS A 80 14.52 0.41 6.19
CA LYS A 80 14.95 1.79 5.95
C LYS A 80 14.03 2.82 6.62
N TYR A 81 12.72 2.60 6.54
CA TYR A 81 11.70 3.64 6.78
C TYR A 81 10.72 3.29 7.91
N ALA A 82 10.86 2.17 8.64
CA ALA A 82 9.89 1.78 9.68
C ALA A 82 9.63 2.83 10.78
N LYS A 83 10.56 3.78 10.97
CA LYS A 83 10.42 4.86 11.95
C LYS A 83 9.74 6.10 11.36
N ASP A 84 9.52 6.13 10.05
CA ASP A 84 8.97 7.27 9.34
C ASP A 84 7.44 7.22 9.41
N LYS A 85 6.81 8.35 9.75
CA LYS A 85 5.35 8.42 9.90
C LYS A 85 4.61 8.03 8.62
N ASP A 86 5.16 8.43 7.47
CA ASP A 86 4.59 8.18 6.14
C ASP A 86 4.73 6.71 5.71
N PHE A 87 5.61 5.94 6.35
CA PHE A 87 5.73 4.51 6.11
C PHE A 87 4.54 3.72 6.67
N VAL A 88 3.87 4.21 7.71
CA VAL A 88 2.73 3.53 8.35
C VAL A 88 1.58 3.33 7.37
N GLU A 89 1.29 4.34 6.54
CA GLU A 89 0.23 4.24 5.54
C GLU A 89 0.58 3.20 4.46
N PHE A 90 1.81 3.25 3.94
CA PHE A 90 2.35 2.27 3.01
C PHE A 90 2.35 0.83 3.59
N GLU A 91 2.70 0.68 4.86
CA GLU A 91 2.68 -0.61 5.56
C GLU A 91 1.27 -1.18 5.60
N ASN A 92 0.26 -0.37 5.88
CA ASN A 92 -1.14 -0.82 5.89
C ASN A 92 -1.59 -1.34 4.52
N TRP A 93 -1.16 -0.72 3.41
CA TRP A 93 -1.47 -1.21 2.06
C TRP A 93 -0.84 -2.58 1.81
N CYS A 94 0.43 -2.77 2.21
CA CYS A 94 1.14 -4.04 2.07
C CYS A 94 0.54 -5.13 2.97
N LEU A 95 0.04 -4.78 4.15
CA LEU A 95 -0.64 -5.72 5.04
C LEU A 95 -2.03 -6.09 4.52
N PHE A 96 -2.73 -5.16 3.85
CA PHE A 96 -4.00 -5.43 3.21
C PHE A 96 -3.86 -6.45 2.06
N SER A 97 -2.77 -6.39 1.27
CA SER A 97 -2.56 -7.34 0.16
C SER A 97 -2.51 -8.81 0.61
N ASN A 98 -2.02 -9.06 1.83
CA ASN A 98 -2.00 -10.41 2.43
C ASN A 98 -3.40 -10.97 2.71
N LYS A 99 -4.41 -10.10 2.81
CA LYS A 99 -5.78 -10.47 3.16
C LYS A 99 -6.68 -10.63 1.93
N ILE A 100 -6.29 -10.06 0.78
CA ILE A 100 -7.10 -10.04 -0.44
C ILE A 100 -7.60 -11.44 -0.84
N GLU A 101 -6.71 -12.43 -0.93
CA GLU A 101 -7.10 -13.80 -1.31
C GLU A 101 -8.12 -14.39 -0.34
N ALA A 102 -7.87 -14.25 0.97
CA ALA A 102 -8.77 -14.77 2.00
C ALA A 102 -10.13 -14.06 1.99
N MET A 103 -10.15 -12.76 1.75
CA MET A 103 -11.38 -11.97 1.64
C MET A 103 -12.18 -12.32 0.38
N LEU A 104 -11.50 -12.55 -0.75
CA LEU A 104 -12.16 -13.01 -1.99
C LEU A 104 -12.81 -14.37 -1.80
N ASN A 105 -12.07 -15.35 -1.28
CA ASN A 105 -12.57 -16.71 -1.09
C ASN A 105 -13.79 -16.76 -0.15
N LYS A 106 -13.93 -15.77 0.74
CA LYS A 106 -15.04 -15.64 1.69
C LYS A 106 -16.19 -14.76 1.20
N ASN A 107 -16.08 -14.18 0.00
CA ASN A 107 -16.99 -13.12 -0.46
C ASN A 107 -17.18 -12.02 0.59
N ASP A 108 -16.07 -11.56 1.19
CA ASP A 108 -16.11 -10.52 2.22
C ASP A 108 -16.61 -9.20 1.65
N GLN A 109 -17.72 -8.68 2.20
CA GLN A 109 -18.37 -7.46 1.73
C GLN A 109 -17.50 -6.20 1.90
N THR A 110 -16.47 -6.25 2.75
CA THR A 110 -15.56 -5.12 2.98
C THR A 110 -14.42 -5.05 1.97
N LEU A 111 -14.25 -6.09 1.13
CA LEU A 111 -13.17 -6.18 0.16
C LEU A 111 -13.17 -4.99 -0.82
N GLU A 112 -14.31 -4.73 -1.46
CA GLU A 112 -14.44 -3.64 -2.45
C GLU A 112 -14.06 -2.27 -1.86
N PHE A 113 -14.53 -2.00 -0.64
CA PHE A 113 -14.20 -0.77 0.06
C PHE A 113 -12.70 -0.70 0.40
N GLY A 114 -12.10 -1.80 0.86
CA GLY A 114 -10.67 -1.87 1.13
C GLY A 114 -9.81 -1.64 -0.11
N LEU A 115 -10.18 -2.22 -1.26
CA LEU A 115 -9.50 -2.01 -2.53
C LEU A 115 -9.55 -0.54 -2.95
N TYR A 116 -10.71 0.09 -2.81
CA TYR A 116 -10.90 1.51 -3.10
C TYR A 116 -9.99 2.38 -2.23
N LEU A 117 -9.97 2.15 -0.91
CA LEU A 117 -9.13 2.92 0.03
C LEU A 117 -7.64 2.78 -0.28
N VAL A 118 -7.17 1.57 -0.58
CA VAL A 118 -5.74 1.36 -0.92
C VAL A 118 -5.40 2.04 -2.25
N LYS A 119 -6.27 1.93 -3.26
CA LYS A 119 -6.07 2.57 -4.56
C LYS A 119 -6.00 4.08 -4.42
N ASP A 120 -6.97 4.68 -3.73
CA ASP A 120 -7.06 6.11 -3.50
C ASP A 120 -5.85 6.61 -2.68
N GLY A 121 -5.48 5.89 -1.61
CA GLY A 121 -4.30 6.18 -0.80
C GLY A 121 -3.00 6.18 -1.61
N ILE A 122 -2.77 5.19 -2.47
CA ILE A 122 -1.59 5.15 -3.36
C ILE A 122 -1.57 6.37 -4.29
N VAL A 123 -2.70 6.66 -4.95
CA VAL A 123 -2.80 7.78 -5.91
C VAL A 123 -2.60 9.13 -5.20
N TYR A 124 -3.26 9.34 -4.06
CA TYR A 124 -3.11 10.54 -3.25
C TYR A 124 -1.66 10.71 -2.79
N PHE A 125 -1.06 9.65 -2.24
CA PHE A 125 0.31 9.68 -1.76
C PHE A 125 1.26 10.05 -2.90
N LEU A 126 1.18 9.40 -4.06
CA LEU A 126 2.03 9.70 -5.22
C LEU A 126 1.90 11.16 -5.68
N ASN A 127 0.68 11.69 -5.74
CA ASN A 127 0.39 13.04 -6.24
C ASN A 127 0.64 14.16 -5.23
N THR A 128 0.75 13.85 -3.94
CA THR A 128 1.02 14.84 -2.89
C THR A 128 2.44 15.39 -3.05
N LYS A 129 2.59 16.71 -3.22
CA LYS A 129 3.90 17.38 -3.22
C LYS A 129 4.32 17.63 -1.77
N TYR A 130 5.41 17.00 -1.34
CA TYR A 130 5.95 17.17 0.00
C TYR A 130 6.99 18.29 0.05
#